data_AF-A0A7G8IUK5-F1
#
_entry.id   AF-A0A7G8IUK5-F1
#
_cell.length_a   1.000
_cell.length_b   1.000
_cell.length_c   1.000
_cell.angle_alpha   90.00
_cell.angle_beta   90.00
_cell.angle_gamma   90.00
#
_symmetry.space_group_name_H-M   'P 1'
#
loop_
_entity.id
_entity.type
_entity.pdbx_description
1 polymer ?
#
loop_
_entity_poly.entity_id
_entity_poly.type
_entity_poly.pdbx_seq_one_letter_code
_entity_poly.pdbx_strand_id
1 'polypeptide(L)'
;MSKQPKNSQPKSSIYALQDSEILELLAALPQSTMGRRYGFAFQLMATYGLRAAELRYLQVRNQESELWLRARRHGTEHSFRSSESCKLEAVPVVNIDGIPQEWNLVARVAMGERLPPLGSDSEASQHLESYLNDRPVWREVQNKALRFGEQAMVNSFRQRYACTAHNLCDTDGSTDTQL
;
A
#
# COMPACT_ATOMS: atom_id res chain seq x y z
N MET A 1 31.32 35.45 -3.95
CA MET A 1 29.93 35.02 -4.20
C MET A 1 29.52 34.08 -3.08
N SER A 2 28.86 34.61 -2.05
CA SER A 2 28.43 33.84 -0.87
C SER A 2 27.23 32.97 -1.25
N LYS A 3 27.35 31.65 -1.08
CA LYS A 3 26.24 30.71 -1.28
C LYS A 3 25.29 30.84 -0.08
N GLN A 4 24.07 31.32 -0.32
CA GLN A 4 23.00 31.27 0.68
C GLN A 4 22.67 29.81 1.04
N PRO A 5 22.42 29.49 2.33
CA PRO A 5 22.00 28.15 2.73
C PRO A 5 20.59 27.87 2.20
N LYS A 6 20.43 26.74 1.49
CA LYS A 6 19.12 26.23 1.06
C LYS A 6 18.27 25.94 2.30
N ASN A 7 17.24 26.76 2.52
CA ASN A 7 16.19 26.52 3.50
C ASN A 7 15.45 25.23 3.12
N SER A 8 15.89 24.11 3.70
CA SER A 8 15.29 22.80 3.45
C SER A 8 14.16 22.64 4.46
N GLN A 9 12.95 23.02 4.06
CA GLN A 9 11.75 22.71 4.84
C GLN A 9 11.77 21.20 5.19
N PRO A 10 11.50 20.81 6.45
CA PRO A 10 11.47 19.40 6.82
C PRO A 10 10.44 18.70 5.93
N LYS A 11 10.89 17.64 5.25
CA LYS A 11 10.03 16.84 4.38
C LYS A 11 8.99 16.19 5.29
N SER A 12 7.71 16.53 5.11
CA SER A 12 6.63 15.94 5.90
C SER A 12 6.66 14.41 5.78
N SER A 13 6.54 13.71 6.91
CA SER A 13 6.49 12.25 6.94
C SER A 13 5.21 11.75 6.27
N ILE A 14 5.30 10.53 5.72
CA ILE A 14 4.13 9.87 5.14
C ILE A 14 3.34 9.26 6.28
N TYR A 15 2.06 9.61 6.38
CA TYR A 15 1.15 9.07 7.40
C TYR A 15 0.98 7.56 7.21
N ALA A 16 1.04 6.79 8.30
CA ALA A 16 0.67 5.37 8.29
C ALA A 16 -0.83 5.24 8.59
N LEU A 17 -1.60 4.71 7.62
CA LEU A 17 -3.03 4.49 7.84
C LEU A 17 -3.25 3.50 8.99
N GLN A 18 -4.30 3.75 9.76
CA GLN A 18 -4.82 2.77 10.70
C GLN A 18 -5.74 1.79 9.97
N ASP A 19 -5.89 0.59 10.52
CA ASP A 19 -6.73 -0.44 9.91
C ASP A 19 -8.18 0.00 9.82
N SER A 20 -8.71 0.65 10.86
CA SER A 20 -10.06 1.21 10.85
C SER A 20 -10.25 2.20 9.71
N GLU A 21 -9.26 3.06 9.43
CA GLU A 21 -9.34 4.04 8.33
C GLU A 21 -9.32 3.35 6.96
N ILE A 22 -8.55 2.27 6.81
CA ILE A 22 -8.57 1.46 5.59
C ILE A 22 -9.97 0.83 5.40
N LEU A 23 -10.55 0.27 6.46
CA LEU A 23 -11.86 -0.36 6.40
C LEU A 23 -12.99 0.64 6.14
N GLU A 24 -12.97 1.80 6.80
CA GLU A 24 -13.92 2.88 6.57
C GLU A 24 -13.83 3.41 5.13
N LEU A 25 -12.61 3.60 4.62
CA LEU A 25 -12.38 4.03 3.25
C LEU A 25 -12.91 3.00 2.24
N LEU A 26 -12.63 1.70 2.45
CA LEU A 26 -13.12 0.63 1.59
C LEU A 26 -14.65 0.53 1.62
N ALA A 27 -15.27 0.67 2.80
CA ALA A 27 -16.72 0.65 2.96
C ALA A 27 -17.40 1.84 2.27
N ALA A 28 -16.75 3.00 2.24
CA ALA A 28 -17.24 4.21 1.58
C ALA A 28 -17.08 4.22 0.05
N LEU A 29 -16.38 3.24 -0.53
CA LEU A 29 -16.24 3.17 -1.99
C LEU A 29 -17.58 2.85 -2.67
N PRO A 30 -17.90 3.51 -3.80
CA PRO A 30 -19.09 3.18 -4.57
C PRO A 30 -19.09 1.71 -4.98
N GLN A 31 -20.25 1.04 -4.90
CA GLN A 31 -20.42 -0.35 -5.36
C GLN A 31 -20.49 -0.48 -6.89
N SER A 32 -19.96 0.50 -7.62
CA SER A 32 -19.82 0.47 -9.07
C SER A 32 -18.69 -0.46 -9.49
N THR A 33 -18.64 -0.83 -10.78
CA THR A 33 -17.51 -1.60 -11.32
C THR A 33 -16.18 -0.91 -11.04
N MET A 34 -16.08 0.40 -11.22
CA MET A 34 -14.84 1.13 -10.92
C MET A 34 -14.53 1.11 -9.42
N GLY A 35 -15.51 1.34 -8.56
CA GLY A 35 -15.26 1.36 -7.12
C GLY A 35 -14.78 0.01 -6.58
N ARG A 36 -15.29 -1.11 -7.11
CA ARG A 36 -14.75 -2.44 -6.80
C ARG A 36 -13.30 -2.61 -7.24
N ARG A 37 -12.92 -2.13 -8.43
CA ARG A 37 -11.52 -2.20 -8.91
C ARG A 37 -10.57 -1.40 -8.03
N TYR A 38 -10.96 -0.17 -7.66
CA TYR A 38 -10.15 0.64 -6.74
C TYR A 38 -10.07 0.00 -5.36
N GLY A 39 -11.17 -0.55 -4.84
CA GLY A 39 -11.16 -1.32 -3.59
C GLY A 39 -10.17 -2.47 -3.64
N PHE A 40 -10.17 -3.24 -4.72
CA PHE A 40 -9.21 -4.33 -4.93
C PHE A 40 -7.75 -3.83 -4.91
N ALA A 41 -7.46 -2.72 -5.59
CA ALA A 41 -6.12 -2.12 -5.60
C ALA A 41 -5.68 -1.71 -4.18
N PHE A 42 -6.54 -1.05 -3.41
CA PHE A 42 -6.21 -0.61 -2.05
C PHE A 42 -6.04 -1.78 -1.08
N GLN A 43 -6.86 -2.82 -1.22
CA GLN A 43 -6.70 -4.07 -0.46
C GLN A 43 -5.33 -4.70 -0.72
N LEU A 44 -4.91 -4.83 -1.98
CA LEU A 44 -3.58 -5.34 -2.34
C LEU A 44 -2.45 -4.48 -1.76
N MET A 45 -2.57 -3.15 -1.82
CA MET A 45 -1.56 -2.24 -1.29
C MET A 45 -1.45 -2.32 0.24
N ALA A 46 -2.58 -2.40 0.95
CA ALA A 46 -2.62 -2.52 2.40
C ALA A 46 -2.04 -3.85 2.90
N THR A 47 -2.37 -4.95 2.23
CA THR A 47 -2.00 -6.31 2.65
C THR A 47 -0.56 -6.67 2.31
N TYR A 48 -0.02 -6.19 1.18
CA TYR A 48 1.30 -6.61 0.68
C TYR A 48 2.32 -5.46 0.59
N GLY A 49 1.99 -4.27 1.09
CA GLY A 49 2.93 -3.14 1.11
C GLY A 49 3.35 -2.64 -0.27
N LEU A 50 2.48 -2.76 -1.26
CA LEU A 50 2.79 -2.46 -2.67
C LEU A 50 2.73 -0.95 -2.95
N ARG A 51 3.60 -0.48 -3.85
CA ARG A 51 3.41 0.81 -4.54
C ARG A 51 2.33 0.67 -5.61
N ALA A 52 1.70 1.78 -5.96
CA ALA A 52 0.69 1.83 -7.02
C ALA A 52 1.18 1.20 -8.34
N ALA A 53 2.42 1.49 -8.76
CA ALA A 53 2.99 0.94 -9.99
C ALA A 53 3.23 -0.59 -9.91
N GLU A 54 3.47 -1.13 -8.71
CA GLU A 54 3.79 -2.54 -8.51
C GLU A 54 2.58 -3.46 -8.72
N LEU A 55 1.37 -2.94 -8.56
CA LEU A 55 0.11 -3.66 -8.82
C LEU A 55 0.08 -4.31 -10.21
N ARG A 56 0.72 -3.69 -11.21
CA ARG A 56 0.76 -4.16 -12.61
C ARG A 56 1.61 -5.41 -12.82
N TYR A 57 2.45 -5.74 -11.84
CA TYR A 57 3.47 -6.78 -11.95
C TYR A 57 3.23 -7.97 -11.03
N LEU A 58 2.03 -8.04 -10.44
CA LEU A 58 1.60 -9.16 -9.63
C LEU A 58 1.49 -10.43 -10.49
N GLN A 59 1.99 -11.51 -9.93
CA GLN A 59 1.89 -12.86 -10.49
C GLN A 59 1.50 -13.81 -9.39
N VAL A 60 0.73 -14.81 -9.75
CA VAL A 60 0.43 -15.92 -8.85
C VAL A 60 1.32 -17.11 -9.21
N ARG A 61 1.88 -17.78 -8.20
CA ARG A 61 2.71 -18.97 -8.35
C ARG A 61 2.27 -20.05 -7.35
N ASN A 62 2.93 -21.20 -7.44
CA ASN A 62 2.71 -22.36 -6.56
C ASN A 62 1.23 -22.78 -6.49
N GLN A 63 0.69 -23.22 -7.63
CA GLN A 63 -0.72 -23.68 -7.73
C GLN A 63 -1.74 -22.66 -7.18
N GLU A 64 -1.51 -21.38 -7.45
CA GLU A 64 -2.43 -20.31 -7.04
C GLU A 64 -2.47 -19.98 -5.55
N SER A 65 -1.46 -20.41 -4.78
CA SER A 65 -1.36 -20.17 -3.33
C SER A 65 -0.47 -18.99 -2.95
N GLU A 66 0.43 -18.54 -3.84
CA GLU A 66 1.41 -17.50 -3.51
C GLU A 66 1.34 -16.31 -4.45
N LEU A 67 1.40 -15.10 -3.86
CA LEU A 67 1.52 -13.85 -4.62
C LEU A 67 2.98 -13.43 -4.72
N TRP A 68 3.40 -13.05 -5.93
CA TRP A 68 4.76 -12.68 -6.27
C TRP A 68 4.78 -11.37 -7.04
N LEU A 69 5.84 -10.57 -6.83
CA LEU A 69 6.14 -9.43 -7.67
C LEU A 69 7.14 -9.84 -8.75
N ARG A 70 6.78 -9.67 -10.02
CA ARG A 70 7.69 -9.93 -11.14
C ARG A 70 8.80 -8.88 -11.20
N ALA A 71 10.01 -9.33 -11.53
CA ALA A 71 11.13 -8.43 -11.84
C ALA A 71 10.77 -7.46 -12.97
N ARG A 72 11.00 -6.16 -12.73
CA ARG A 72 10.87 -5.13 -13.76
C ARG A 72 12.09 -5.24 -14.67
N ARG A 73 11.91 -5.64 -15.93
CA ARG A 73 12.99 -5.52 -16.93
C ARG A 73 13.25 -4.03 -17.12
N HIS A 74 14.27 -3.50 -16.47
CA HIS A 74 14.79 -2.18 -16.78
C HIS A 74 15.61 -2.30 -18.08
N GLY A 75 15.09 -1.72 -19.16
CA GLY A 75 15.96 -1.22 -20.21
C GLY A 75 16.48 0.14 -19.75
N THR A 76 17.77 0.21 -19.48
CA THR A 76 18.63 1.34 -19.03
C THR A 76 19.28 1.11 -17.66
N GLU A 77 20.62 1.16 -17.74
CA GLU A 77 21.60 1.05 -16.66
C GLU A 77 21.29 2.06 -15.55
N HIS A 78 21.50 1.66 -14.29
CA HIS A 78 21.31 2.43 -13.06
C HIS A 78 19.86 2.59 -12.53
N SER A 79 19.28 1.51 -12.03
CA SER A 79 18.57 1.59 -10.75
C SER A 79 18.67 0.28 -9.98
N PHE A 80 19.10 0.37 -8.72
CA PHE A 80 19.38 -0.74 -7.82
C PHE A 80 18.05 -1.34 -7.28
N ARG A 81 17.27 -1.99 -8.16
CA ARG A 81 16.10 -2.78 -7.76
C ARG A 81 16.24 -4.18 -8.34
N SER A 82 16.20 -5.18 -7.47
CA SER A 82 16.48 -6.59 -7.77
C SER A 82 15.92 -7.04 -9.11
N SER A 83 16.78 -7.67 -9.91
CA SER A 83 16.47 -8.34 -11.18
C SER A 83 15.63 -9.62 -10.99
N GLU A 84 15.23 -9.94 -9.76
CA GLU A 84 14.64 -11.20 -9.36
C GLU A 84 13.21 -11.01 -8.87
N SER A 85 12.34 -11.95 -9.22
CA SER A 85 10.98 -11.98 -8.70
C SER A 85 11.00 -12.26 -7.20
N CYS A 86 10.18 -11.54 -6.43
CA CYS A 86 10.12 -11.67 -4.97
C CYS A 86 8.75 -12.19 -4.54
N LYS A 87 8.71 -13.13 -3.60
CA LYS A 87 7.48 -13.55 -2.93
C LYS A 87 6.98 -12.41 -2.03
N LEU A 88 5.67 -12.19 -2.03
CA LEU A 88 5.05 -11.17 -1.19
C LEU A 88 4.47 -11.83 0.06
N GLU A 89 4.88 -11.32 1.22
CA GLU A 89 4.31 -11.72 2.51
C GLU A 89 3.09 -10.83 2.82
N ALA A 90 2.06 -11.45 3.38
CA ALA A 90 0.82 -10.76 3.72
C ALA A 90 0.87 -10.27 5.17
N VAL A 91 0.48 -9.01 5.39
CA VAL A 91 0.13 -8.49 6.71
C VAL A 91 -1.34 -8.12 6.68
N PRO A 92 -2.23 -8.93 7.25
CA PRO A 92 -3.66 -8.69 7.21
C PRO A 92 -4.03 -7.33 7.82
N VAL A 93 -5.08 -6.72 7.27
CA VAL A 93 -5.79 -5.61 7.93
C VAL A 93 -6.76 -6.24 8.93
N VAL A 94 -6.83 -5.74 10.15
CA VAL A 94 -7.72 -6.27 11.20
C VAL A 94 -8.88 -5.32 11.48
N ASN A 95 -10.01 -5.84 11.93
CA ASN A 95 -11.11 -5.01 12.42
C ASN A 95 -10.88 -4.54 13.88
N ILE A 96 -11.87 -3.87 14.46
CA ILE A 96 -11.82 -3.37 15.85
C ILE A 96 -11.64 -4.48 16.89
N ASP A 97 -12.10 -5.71 16.57
CA ASP A 97 -11.98 -6.89 17.42
C ASP A 97 -10.64 -7.64 17.21
N GLY A 98 -9.75 -7.11 16.37
CA GLY A 98 -8.47 -7.74 16.03
C GLY A 98 -8.59 -8.90 15.04
N ILE A 99 -9.75 -9.08 14.40
CA ILE A 99 -10.00 -10.17 13.45
C ILE A 99 -9.43 -9.80 12.07
N PRO A 100 -8.51 -10.60 11.51
CA PRO A 100 -7.99 -10.42 10.15
C PRO A 100 -9.09 -10.41 9.09
N GLN A 101 -8.95 -9.50 8.12
CA GLN A 101 -9.84 -9.43 6.97
C GLN A 101 -9.43 -10.43 5.89
N GLU A 102 -10.33 -11.35 5.58
CA GLU A 102 -10.16 -12.36 4.53
C GLU A 102 -10.74 -11.86 3.20
N TRP A 103 -9.89 -11.25 2.38
CA TRP A 103 -10.28 -10.70 1.07
C TRP A 103 -10.03 -11.63 -0.12
N ASN A 104 -9.48 -12.84 0.11
CA ASN A 104 -9.15 -13.82 -0.93
C ASN A 104 -8.28 -13.24 -2.06
N LEU A 105 -7.30 -12.39 -1.72
CA LEU A 105 -6.56 -11.60 -2.72
C LEU A 105 -5.78 -12.44 -3.72
N VAL A 106 -5.12 -13.52 -3.28
CA VAL A 106 -4.37 -14.40 -4.19
C VAL A 106 -5.28 -15.01 -5.25
N ALA A 107 -6.42 -15.58 -4.83
CA ALA A 107 -7.41 -16.15 -5.73
C ALA A 107 -7.99 -15.11 -6.69
N ARG A 108 -8.27 -13.89 -6.22
CA ARG A 108 -8.78 -12.79 -7.06
C ARG A 108 -7.76 -12.36 -8.12
N VAL A 109 -6.47 -12.33 -7.78
CA VAL A 109 -5.40 -12.10 -8.78
C VAL A 109 -5.33 -13.27 -9.77
N ALA A 110 -5.42 -14.52 -9.31
CA ALA A 110 -5.39 -15.71 -10.17
C ALA A 110 -6.54 -15.73 -11.17
N MET A 111 -7.74 -15.33 -10.74
CA MET A 111 -8.91 -15.16 -11.60
C MET A 111 -8.82 -13.96 -12.55
N GLY A 112 -7.76 -13.16 -12.48
CA GLY A 112 -7.58 -11.99 -13.33
C GLY A 112 -8.54 -10.85 -13.00
N GLU A 113 -8.92 -10.68 -11.73
CA GLU A 113 -9.73 -9.53 -11.32
C GLU A 113 -9.06 -8.23 -11.74
N ARG A 114 -9.84 -7.36 -12.41
CA ARG A 114 -9.27 -6.19 -13.09
C ARG A 114 -8.94 -5.09 -12.09
N LEU A 115 -7.72 -4.58 -12.18
CA LEU A 115 -7.30 -3.34 -11.53
C LEU A 115 -7.93 -2.09 -12.19
N PRO A 116 -7.97 -0.94 -11.51
CA PRO A 116 -8.39 0.32 -12.10
C PRO A 116 -7.38 0.75 -13.19
N PRO A 117 -7.71 1.73 -14.04
CA PRO A 117 -6.76 2.26 -15.02
C PRO A 117 -5.59 2.97 -14.31
N LEU A 118 -4.45 2.27 -14.19
CA LEU A 118 -3.26 2.77 -13.50
C LEU A 118 -2.38 3.68 -14.36
N GLY A 119 -2.66 3.85 -15.66
CA GLY A 119 -1.77 4.61 -16.57
C GLY A 119 -0.38 3.97 -16.69
N SER A 120 0.64 4.81 -16.89
CA SER A 120 2.05 4.42 -16.81
C SER A 120 2.52 4.24 -15.36
N ASP A 121 3.72 3.69 -15.17
CA ASP A 121 4.27 3.46 -13.82
C ASP A 121 4.48 4.77 -13.04
N SER A 122 4.75 5.89 -13.71
CA SER A 122 4.88 7.21 -13.09
C SER A 122 3.53 7.84 -12.74
N GLU A 123 2.45 7.45 -13.43
CA GLU A 123 1.11 8.03 -13.25
C GLU A 123 0.28 7.23 -12.23
N ALA A 124 0.63 5.97 -11.98
CA ALA A 124 -0.15 5.07 -11.13
C ALA A 124 -0.53 5.66 -9.77
N SER A 125 0.43 6.29 -9.07
CA SER A 125 0.15 6.93 -7.79
C SER A 125 -0.83 8.09 -7.94
N GLN A 126 -0.65 8.94 -8.96
CA GLN A 126 -1.52 10.09 -9.21
C GLN A 126 -2.95 9.64 -9.54
N HIS A 127 -3.12 8.61 -10.37
CA HIS A 127 -4.45 8.09 -10.72
C HIS A 127 -5.21 7.53 -9.52
N LEU A 128 -4.51 6.80 -8.65
CA LEU A 128 -5.10 6.32 -7.40
C LEU A 128 -5.43 7.48 -6.45
N GLU A 129 -4.56 8.48 -6.36
CA GLU A 129 -4.72 9.64 -5.49
C GLU A 129 -5.91 10.50 -5.93
N SER A 130 -6.03 10.79 -7.23
CA SER A 130 -7.16 11.54 -7.78
C SER A 130 -8.49 10.89 -7.46
N TYR A 131 -8.57 9.55 -7.55
CA TYR A 131 -9.79 8.83 -7.20
C TYR A 131 -10.14 8.91 -5.71
N LEU A 132 -9.14 8.90 -4.83
CA LEU A 132 -9.33 9.04 -3.39
C LEU A 132 -9.73 10.47 -2.99
N ASN A 133 -9.15 11.49 -3.61
CA ASN A 133 -9.45 12.89 -3.33
C ASN A 133 -10.91 13.29 -3.58
N ASP A 134 -11.65 12.48 -4.34
CA ASP A 134 -13.09 12.61 -4.54
C ASP A 134 -13.94 12.00 -3.41
N ARG A 135 -13.32 11.41 -2.38
CA ARG A 135 -14.00 10.72 -1.27
C ARG A 135 -13.96 11.57 0.01
N PRO A 136 -15.11 11.87 0.63
CA PRO A 136 -15.15 12.61 1.90
C PRO A 136 -14.30 11.95 2.99
N VAL A 137 -14.40 10.63 3.15
CA VAL A 137 -13.64 9.85 4.14
C VAL A 137 -12.13 10.01 3.95
N TRP A 138 -11.63 10.08 2.71
CA TRP A 138 -10.21 10.31 2.45
C TRP A 138 -9.74 11.69 2.91
N ARG A 139 -10.56 12.72 2.69
CA ARG A 139 -10.24 14.09 3.14
C ARG A 139 -10.20 14.18 4.67
N GLU A 140 -11.05 13.43 5.37
CA GLU A 140 -11.01 13.33 6.83
C GLU A 140 -9.70 12.71 7.32
N VAL A 141 -9.25 11.64 6.67
CA VAL A 141 -7.94 11.03 6.93
C VAL A 141 -6.79 12.02 6.66
N GLN A 142 -6.83 12.74 5.53
CA GLN A 142 -5.85 13.78 5.21
C GLN A 142 -5.81 14.88 6.27
N ASN A 143 -6.97 15.37 6.70
CA ASN A 143 -7.06 16.38 7.77
C ASN A 143 -6.52 15.84 9.10
N LYS A 144 -6.77 14.57 9.43
CA LYS A 144 -6.21 13.93 10.62
C LYS A 144 -4.69 13.86 10.54
N ALA A 145 -4.13 13.39 9.42
CA ALA A 145 -2.68 13.32 9.21
C ALA A 145 -2.00 14.69 9.37
N LEU A 146 -2.61 15.74 8.82
CA LEU A 146 -2.09 17.11 8.92
C LEU A 146 -2.02 17.62 10.36
N ARG A 147 -2.92 17.19 11.26
CA ARG A 147 -2.84 17.52 12.69
C ARG A 147 -1.60 16.94 13.37
N PHE A 148 -1.02 15.89 12.81
CA PHE A 148 0.23 15.27 13.27
C PHE A 148 1.46 15.73 12.47
N GLY A 149 1.30 16.69 11.54
CA GLY A 149 2.40 17.15 10.67
C GLY A 149 2.75 16.17 9.54
N GLU A 150 1.92 15.16 9.32
CA GLU A 150 2.12 14.11 8.32
C GLU A 150 1.21 14.31 7.11
N GLN A 151 1.54 13.65 6.00
CA GLN A 151 0.73 13.67 4.79
C GLN A 151 0.14 12.28 4.51
N ALA A 152 -1.19 12.21 4.44
CA ALA A 152 -1.88 11.04 3.93
C ALA A 152 -1.92 11.08 2.40
N MET A 153 -1.36 10.04 1.78
CA MET A 153 -1.27 9.84 0.33
C MET A 153 -1.56 8.37 0.03
N VAL A 154 -1.68 7.99 -1.24
CA VAL A 154 -1.76 6.58 -1.68
C VAL A 154 -0.61 5.73 -1.11
N ASN A 155 0.58 6.30 -0.91
CA ASN A 155 1.69 5.56 -0.31
C ASN A 155 1.51 5.27 1.19
N SER A 156 0.50 5.86 1.85
CA SER A 156 0.15 5.61 3.25
C SER A 156 -0.37 4.19 3.50
N PHE A 157 -0.98 3.53 2.49
CA PHE A 157 -1.31 2.10 2.57
C PHE A 157 -0.07 1.23 2.72
N ARG A 158 0.98 1.53 1.95
CA ARG A 158 2.28 0.87 2.08
C ARG A 158 2.96 1.22 3.40
N GLN A 159 2.85 2.47 3.84
CA GLN A 159 3.44 2.90 5.10
C GLN A 159 2.83 2.13 6.28
N ARG A 160 1.51 1.91 6.28
CA ARG A 160 0.82 1.02 7.23
C ARG A 160 1.48 -0.36 7.25
N TYR A 161 1.61 -1.01 6.10
CA TYR A 161 2.23 -2.33 6.01
C TYR A 161 3.63 -2.36 6.63
N ALA A 162 4.48 -1.39 6.28
CA ALA A 162 5.85 -1.33 6.77
C ALA A 162 5.93 -1.17 8.30
N CYS A 163 5.09 -0.30 8.87
CA CYS A 163 5.01 -0.11 10.32
C CYS A 163 4.51 -1.38 11.03
N THR A 164 3.46 -2.01 10.52
CA THR A 164 2.92 -3.24 11.12
C THR A 164 3.91 -4.40 11.02
N ALA A 165 4.54 -4.61 9.86
CA ALA A 165 5.55 -5.65 9.67
C ALA A 165 6.76 -5.45 10.60
N HIS A 166 7.22 -4.21 10.77
CA HIS A 166 8.31 -3.91 11.70
C HIS A 166 7.94 -4.28 13.14
N ASN A 167 6.75 -3.87 13.60
CA ASN A 167 6.28 -4.19 14.94
C ASN A 167 6.15 -5.71 15.17
N LEU A 168 5.73 -6.48 14.17
CA LEU A 168 5.67 -7.94 14.24
C LEU A 168 7.06 -8.57 14.41
N CYS A 169 8.06 -8.07 13.66
CA CYS A 169 9.45 -8.53 13.83
C CYS A 169 10.02 -8.20 15.21
N ASP A 170 9.67 -7.04 15.78
CA ASP A 170 10.14 -6.64 17.10
C ASP A 170 9.48 -7.45 18.22
N THR A 171 8.20 -7.82 18.06
CA THR A 171 7.50 -8.69 19.03
C THR A 171 8.02 -10.13 18.99
N ASP A 172 8.33 -10.66 17.80
CA ASP A 172 8.90 -12.01 17.65
C ASP A 172 10.35 -12.08 18.17
N GLY A 173 11.08 -10.97 18.18
CA GLY A 173 12.40 -10.84 18.79
C GLY A 173 12.40 -10.66 20.32
N SER A 174 11.23 -10.42 20.95
CA SER A 174 11.11 -10.16 22.39
C SER A 174 10.68 -11.38 23.22
N THR A 175 10.44 -12.54 22.60
CA THR A 175 10.19 -13.79 23.34
C THR A 175 11.49 -14.52 23.62
N ASP A 176 12.34 -13.94 24.46
CA ASP A 176 13.43 -14.69 25.08
C ASP A 176 13.85 -14.02 26.40
N THR A 177 12.95 -13.99 27.40
CA THR A 177 13.32 -13.87 28.82
C THR A 177 12.18 -14.39 29.71
N GLN A 178 12.47 -15.52 30.37
CA GLN A 178 11.88 -16.07 31.60
C GLN A 178 10.47 -16.69 31.55
N LEU A 179 10.45 -18.02 31.61
CA LEU A 179 9.96 -18.79 32.78
C LEU A 179 10.84 -20.03 32.98
#